data_AF-A0AB33IG16-F1
#
_entry.id   AF-A0AB33IG16-F1
#
_cell.length_a   1.000
_cell.length_b   1.000
_cell.length_c   1.000
_cell.angle_alpha   90.00
_cell.angle_beta   90.00
_cell.angle_gamma   90.00
#
_symmetry.space_group_name_H-M   'P 1'
#
loop_
_entity.id
_entity.type
_entity.pdbx_description
1 polymer ?
#
loop_
_entity_poly.entity_id
_entity_poly.type
_entity_poly.pdbx_seq_one_letter_code
_entity_poly.pdbx_strand_id
1 'polypeptide(L)'
;MTMKNFPRSKFEELSAEDQGEILTNFINSENVSKRMEGLSGTIVVMNNGNHVFPQQVSAKFPISKKSIPPNEAAIRFIREFKLQSKAYYHPNIHWPHNFSFHLGTPVAYFRFWEGDLSKLINNDTIIDVEKIAIIIQILYGLIHLSKRNIICHQDLKPENIFFRDYNKTHQSNSNQHIPLTPLIGDFGSVDLFKEHPIFRGTAPYCAPEQWKDESEWNKSDLTEKTNIFTIGIMLFELISNGYHPEGSDFTPWHLGEGEAFRNLNRERKWREWINSGCPINANLGVCYKDIFDIVKNCMTIDPKKRPNPECLIEVLFDSIKLRSNEFHEQVKIHTNYLNEIASDENWEFPSNQLSSVESEVYSYYNIES
;
A
#
# COMPACT_ATOMS: atom_id res chain seq x y z
N MET A 1 36.87 -6.77 2.48
CA MET A 1 37.02 -6.43 1.04
C MET A 1 37.14 -4.91 0.94
N THR A 2 38.29 -4.40 0.48
CA THR A 2 38.53 -2.96 0.35
C THR A 2 37.80 -2.39 -0.86
N MET A 3 37.06 -1.28 -0.68
CA MET A 3 36.18 -0.56 -1.63
C MET A 3 36.78 -0.15 -3.01
N LYS A 4 37.95 -0.64 -3.43
CA LYS A 4 38.71 -0.09 -4.57
C LYS A 4 38.47 -0.74 -5.94
N ASN A 5 37.68 -1.82 -6.05
CA ASN A 5 37.63 -2.60 -7.30
C ASN A 5 36.23 -2.75 -7.94
N PHE A 6 35.22 -1.98 -7.54
CA PHE A 6 34.00 -1.96 -8.34
C PHE A 6 34.25 -1.16 -9.62
N PRO A 7 34.07 -1.74 -10.83
CA PRO A 7 34.02 -0.95 -12.05
C PRO A 7 32.94 0.13 -11.91
N ARG A 8 33.01 1.20 -12.70
CA ARG A 8 31.95 2.24 -12.79
C ARG A 8 30.67 1.68 -13.46
N SER A 9 30.30 0.44 -13.14
CA SER A 9 29.00 -0.14 -13.47
C SER A 9 27.94 0.55 -12.63
N LYS A 10 26.81 0.87 -13.24
CA LYS A 10 25.63 1.33 -12.50
C LYS A 10 25.14 0.20 -11.61
N PHE A 11 24.51 0.52 -10.48
CA PHE A 11 23.98 -0.50 -9.56
C PHE A 11 23.08 -1.51 -10.30
N GLU A 12 22.27 -1.05 -11.24
CA GLU A 12 21.36 -1.87 -12.06
C GLU A 12 22.09 -2.83 -13.02
N GLU A 13 23.34 -2.54 -13.38
CA GLU A 13 24.15 -3.36 -14.29
C GLU A 13 24.92 -4.47 -13.55
N LEU A 14 24.96 -4.40 -12.21
CA LEU A 14 25.57 -5.42 -11.37
C LEU A 14 24.77 -6.73 -11.41
N SER A 15 25.46 -7.84 -11.13
CA SER A 15 24.78 -9.12 -10.93
C SER A 15 23.84 -9.05 -9.72
N ALA A 16 22.82 -9.92 -9.68
CA ALA A 16 21.90 -9.97 -8.54
C ALA A 16 22.62 -10.34 -7.23
N GLU A 17 23.74 -11.07 -7.31
CA GLU A 17 24.62 -11.44 -6.20
C GLU A 17 25.37 -10.21 -5.68
N ASP A 18 26.05 -9.46 -6.56
CA ASP A 18 26.78 -8.22 -6.18
C ASP A 18 25.83 -7.17 -5.59
N GLN A 19 24.64 -6.99 -6.19
CA GLN A 19 23.60 -6.13 -5.61
C GLN A 19 23.21 -6.60 -4.21
N GLY A 20 23.03 -7.91 -4.04
CA GLY A 20 22.72 -8.54 -2.77
C GLY A 20 23.77 -8.25 -1.71
N GLU A 21 25.04 -8.43 -2.03
CA GLU A 21 26.16 -8.14 -1.12
C GLU A 21 26.24 -6.67 -0.72
N ILE A 22 26.04 -5.74 -1.66
CA ILE A 22 26.04 -4.30 -1.34
C ILE A 22 24.92 -3.98 -0.35
N LEU A 23 23.71 -4.49 -0.62
CA LEU A 23 22.53 -4.24 0.21
C LEU A 23 22.67 -4.87 1.59
N THR A 24 23.13 -6.13 1.69
CA THR A 24 23.29 -6.81 2.99
C THR A 24 24.40 -6.16 3.81
N ASN A 25 25.53 -5.80 3.21
CA ASN A 25 26.63 -5.15 3.91
C ASN A 25 26.24 -3.77 4.46
N PHE A 26 25.38 -3.02 3.78
CA PHE A 26 24.97 -1.68 4.23
C PHE A 26 24.21 -1.72 5.56
N ILE A 27 23.34 -2.70 5.76
CA ILE A 27 22.53 -2.85 6.99
C ILE A 27 22.99 -3.97 7.91
N ASN A 28 24.12 -4.62 7.62
CA ASN A 28 24.65 -5.79 8.34
C ASN A 28 23.69 -6.99 8.38
N SER A 29 23.01 -7.28 7.28
CA SER A 29 22.24 -8.53 7.11
C SER A 29 23.16 -9.70 6.70
N GLU A 30 22.75 -10.93 6.98
CA GLU A 30 23.54 -12.13 6.67
C GLU A 30 23.50 -12.50 5.19
N ASN A 31 22.31 -12.53 4.58
CA ASN A 31 22.13 -12.97 3.19
C ASN A 31 20.81 -12.45 2.59
N VAL A 32 20.74 -12.52 1.26
CA VAL A 32 19.49 -12.32 0.51
C VAL A 32 18.67 -13.60 0.55
N SER A 33 17.41 -13.49 0.98
CA SER A 33 16.48 -14.61 1.07
C SER A 33 15.50 -14.68 -0.11
N LYS A 34 15.10 -13.53 -0.65
CA LYS A 34 14.13 -13.45 -1.75
C LYS A 34 14.31 -12.15 -2.54
N ARG A 35 13.98 -12.19 -3.83
CA ARG A 35 13.83 -11.01 -4.68
C ARG A 35 12.43 -11.01 -5.30
N MET A 36 11.83 -9.82 -5.38
CA MET A 36 10.51 -9.57 -5.95
C MET A 36 10.60 -8.31 -6.82
N GLU A 37 9.99 -8.34 -8.00
CA GLU A 37 9.87 -7.15 -8.84
C GLU A 37 8.41 -6.68 -8.85
N GLY A 38 8.17 -5.43 -8.49
CA GLY A 38 6.85 -4.80 -8.49
C GLY A 38 6.63 -3.91 -9.72
N LEU A 39 5.60 -3.06 -9.67
CA LEU A 39 5.37 -2.04 -10.70
C LEU A 39 6.26 -0.80 -10.50
N SER A 40 6.53 -0.45 -9.24
CA SER A 40 7.22 0.77 -8.79
C SER A 40 8.69 0.57 -8.40
N GLY A 41 9.14 -0.67 -8.21
CA GLY A 41 10.52 -0.95 -7.79
C GLY A 41 10.84 -2.43 -7.60
N THR A 42 12.11 -2.72 -7.43
CA THR A 42 12.65 -4.03 -7.07
C THR A 42 12.76 -4.11 -5.57
N ILE A 43 12.26 -5.20 -4.98
CA ILE A 43 12.31 -5.48 -3.55
C ILE A 43 13.23 -6.68 -3.32
N VAL A 44 14.24 -6.50 -2.48
CA VAL A 44 15.17 -7.55 -2.04
C VAL A 44 14.97 -7.78 -0.56
N VAL A 45 14.53 -8.99 -0.20
CA VAL A 45 14.32 -9.41 1.19
C VAL A 45 15.60 -10.05 1.72
N MET A 46 16.09 -9.54 2.84
CA MET A 46 17.32 -9.96 3.48
C MET A 46 17.04 -10.54 4.86
N ASN A 47 17.83 -11.54 5.27
CA ASN A 47 17.75 -12.17 6.58
C ASN A 47 18.83 -11.58 7.49
N ASN A 48 18.44 -11.09 8.66
CA ASN A 48 19.36 -10.55 9.67
C ASN A 48 19.96 -11.64 10.58
N GLY A 49 19.53 -12.90 10.41
CA GLY A 49 20.01 -14.05 11.17
C GLY A 49 18.98 -14.60 12.15
N ASN A 50 19.36 -15.67 12.85
CA ASN A 50 18.51 -16.27 13.86
C ASN A 50 18.60 -15.46 15.17
N HIS A 51 17.48 -15.34 15.88
CA HIS A 51 17.36 -14.66 17.18
C HIS A 51 17.52 -13.13 17.19
N VAL A 52 17.41 -12.47 16.03
CA VAL A 52 17.32 -11.01 15.93
C VAL A 52 15.91 -10.58 15.54
N PHE A 53 15.51 -9.39 15.98
CA PHE A 53 14.22 -8.79 15.61
C PHE A 53 14.41 -7.40 15.00
N PRO A 54 13.88 -7.13 13.80
CA PRO A 54 13.18 -8.07 12.93
C PRO A 54 14.14 -9.08 12.28
N GLN A 55 13.69 -10.33 12.11
CA GLN A 55 14.47 -11.38 11.45
C GLN A 55 14.67 -11.09 9.96
N GLN A 56 13.68 -10.44 9.33
CA GLN A 56 13.73 -10.07 7.91
C GLN A 56 13.50 -8.57 7.71
N VAL A 57 14.21 -8.04 6.74
CA VAL A 57 14.17 -6.65 6.27
C VAL A 57 14.13 -6.66 4.75
N SER A 58 13.72 -5.56 4.15
CA SER A 58 13.67 -5.45 2.69
C SER A 58 14.28 -4.14 2.22
N ALA A 59 15.00 -4.20 1.09
CA ALA A 59 15.48 -3.04 0.36
C ALA A 59 14.61 -2.86 -0.89
N LYS A 60 14.05 -1.66 -1.07
CA LYS A 60 13.37 -1.23 -2.30
C LYS A 60 14.29 -0.29 -3.06
N PHE A 61 14.41 -0.48 -4.36
CA PHE A 61 15.08 0.45 -5.26
C PHE A 61 14.36 0.51 -6.62
N PRO A 62 14.58 1.55 -7.45
CA PRO A 62 13.91 1.70 -8.74
C PRO A 62 14.12 0.49 -9.65
N ILE A 63 13.10 0.16 -10.47
CA ILE A 63 13.27 -0.85 -11.52
C ILE A 63 14.07 -0.27 -12.68
N SER A 64 15.02 -1.07 -13.18
CA SER A 64 15.66 -0.82 -14.46
C SER A 64 14.70 -1.17 -15.60
N LYS A 65 14.03 -0.17 -16.17
CA LYS A 65 13.21 -0.30 -17.37
C LYS A 65 13.89 0.44 -18.51
N LYS A 66 14.06 -0.21 -19.68
CA LYS A 66 14.64 0.43 -20.88
C LYS A 66 13.94 1.73 -21.28
N SER A 67 12.66 1.86 -20.97
CA SER A 67 11.84 3.03 -21.29
C SER A 67 11.95 4.19 -20.31
N ILE A 68 12.58 4.01 -19.15
CA ILE A 68 12.70 5.04 -18.11
C ILE A 68 14.19 5.24 -17.82
N PRO A 69 14.77 6.41 -18.15
CA PRO A 69 16.15 6.73 -17.82
C PRO A 69 16.43 6.61 -16.31
N PRO A 70 17.62 6.14 -15.89
CA PRO A 70 17.96 5.96 -14.47
C PRO A 70 17.82 7.22 -13.61
N ASN A 71 18.14 8.40 -14.16
CA ASN A 71 17.94 9.68 -13.47
C ASN A 71 16.46 9.96 -13.19
N GLU A 72 15.59 9.71 -14.16
CA GLU A 72 14.14 9.88 -14.00
C GLU A 72 13.57 8.88 -12.98
N ALA A 73 14.04 7.62 -13.02
CA ALA A 73 13.67 6.60 -12.05
C ALA A 73 14.10 6.98 -10.62
N ALA A 74 15.30 7.52 -10.45
CA ALA A 74 15.79 8.00 -9.16
C ALA A 74 14.98 9.21 -8.65
N ILE A 75 14.67 10.20 -9.50
CA ILE A 75 13.83 11.35 -9.11
C ILE A 75 12.44 10.90 -8.66
N ARG A 76 11.80 9.98 -9.40
CA ARG A 76 10.49 9.41 -9.04
C ARG A 76 10.53 8.69 -7.68
N PHE A 77 11.61 7.98 -7.40
CA PHE A 77 11.83 7.33 -6.12
C PHE A 77 11.98 8.34 -4.98
N ILE A 78 12.78 9.39 -5.15
CA ILE A 78 12.88 10.46 -4.15
C ILE A 78 11.53 11.14 -3.91
N ARG A 79 10.76 11.38 -4.97
CA ARG A 79 9.39 11.92 -4.89
C ARG A 79 8.47 11.02 -4.04
N GLU A 80 8.46 9.72 -4.30
CA GLU A 80 7.68 8.73 -3.52
C GLU A 80 7.96 8.88 -2.02
N PHE A 81 9.22 8.87 -1.63
CA PHE A 81 9.61 8.90 -0.22
C PHE A 81 9.48 10.28 0.43
N LYS A 82 9.58 11.36 -0.34
CA LYS A 82 9.25 12.72 0.14
C LYS A 82 7.76 12.88 0.45
N LEU A 83 6.88 12.19 -0.29
CA LEU A 83 5.47 12.17 0.01
C LEU A 83 5.19 11.26 1.21
N GLN A 84 5.73 10.04 1.21
CA GLN A 84 5.55 9.09 2.30
C GLN A 84 6.08 9.62 3.65
N SER A 85 7.19 10.36 3.67
CA SER A 85 7.75 10.92 4.90
C SER A 85 6.84 11.95 5.58
N LYS A 86 5.98 12.66 4.83
CA LYS A 86 4.97 13.57 5.42
C LYS A 86 3.92 12.83 6.22
N ALA A 87 3.69 11.56 5.91
CA ALA A 87 2.77 10.68 6.63
C ALA A 87 3.42 10.04 7.86
N TYR A 88 4.65 10.43 8.22
CA TYR A 88 5.36 9.79 9.31
C TYR A 88 4.58 9.83 10.63
N TYR A 89 4.80 8.73 11.33
CA TYR A 89 4.27 8.22 12.58
C TYR A 89 2.75 8.10 12.64
N HIS A 90 2.22 7.14 11.90
CA HIS A 90 0.86 6.65 12.12
C HIS A 90 0.82 5.13 12.08
N PRO A 91 0.30 4.42 13.10
CA PRO A 91 0.44 2.97 13.20
C PRO A 91 -0.17 2.16 12.05
N ASN A 92 -0.96 2.79 11.17
CA ASN A 92 -1.51 2.20 9.95
C ASN A 92 -0.83 2.62 8.63
N ILE A 93 0.35 3.23 8.69
CA ILE A 93 1.17 3.58 7.52
C ILE A 93 2.46 2.76 7.57
N HIS A 94 2.94 2.27 6.43
CA HIS A 94 4.26 1.65 6.31
C HIS A 94 5.31 2.72 6.02
N TRP A 95 6.52 2.62 6.58
CA TRP A 95 7.61 3.57 6.30
C TRP A 95 8.98 2.88 6.28
N PRO A 96 9.94 3.42 5.52
CA PRO A 96 11.32 2.95 5.53
C PRO A 96 12.02 3.40 6.82
N HIS A 97 12.92 2.61 7.36
CA HIS A 97 13.73 2.97 8.53
C HIS A 97 15.13 3.50 8.18
N ASN A 98 15.56 3.39 6.91
CA ASN A 98 16.88 3.82 6.47
C ASN A 98 16.88 4.09 4.95
N PHE A 99 17.82 4.90 4.48
CA PHE A 99 18.06 5.17 3.06
C PHE A 99 19.56 5.07 2.73
N SER A 100 19.88 4.68 1.50
CA SER A 100 21.24 4.71 0.98
C SER A 100 21.29 5.07 -0.49
N PHE A 101 22.49 5.38 -0.97
CA PHE A 101 22.76 5.63 -2.38
C PHE A 101 23.96 4.77 -2.82
N HIS A 102 23.76 3.97 -3.86
CA HIS A 102 24.77 3.06 -4.37
C HIS A 102 24.85 3.18 -5.88
N LEU A 103 26.03 3.56 -6.41
CA LEU A 103 26.35 3.53 -7.85
C LEU A 103 25.24 4.11 -8.75
N GLY A 104 24.70 5.28 -8.38
CA GLY A 104 23.64 5.95 -9.15
C GLY A 104 22.21 5.62 -8.73
N THR A 105 22.01 4.71 -7.78
CA THR A 105 20.67 4.21 -7.43
C THR A 105 20.35 4.49 -5.95
N PRO A 106 19.25 5.22 -5.66
CA PRO A 106 18.75 5.36 -4.29
C PRO A 106 18.05 4.07 -3.84
N VAL A 107 18.19 3.77 -2.55
CA VAL A 107 17.63 2.57 -1.91
C VAL A 107 16.95 2.97 -0.61
N ALA A 108 15.77 2.39 -0.35
CA ALA A 108 15.02 2.55 0.88
C ALA A 108 14.88 1.20 1.59
N TYR A 109 15.17 1.16 2.89
CA TYR A 109 15.14 -0.06 3.68
C TYR A 109 13.94 -0.06 4.61
N PHE A 110 13.26 -1.18 4.67
CA PHE A 110 12.06 -1.38 5.45
C PHE A 110 12.18 -2.62 6.32
N ARG A 111 11.33 -2.65 7.35
CA ARG A 111 10.94 -3.92 7.92
C ARG A 111 10.15 -4.72 6.87
N PHE A 112 10.48 -6.00 6.73
CA PHE A 112 9.72 -6.92 5.90
C PHE A 112 8.51 -7.46 6.65
N TRP A 113 7.38 -7.56 5.95
CA TRP A 113 6.13 -8.14 6.44
C TRP A 113 5.78 -9.35 5.58
N GLU A 114 5.56 -10.50 6.20
CA GLU A 114 5.33 -11.77 5.47
C GLU A 114 4.00 -11.80 4.71
N GLY A 115 3.05 -10.94 5.08
CA GLY A 115 1.69 -10.93 4.56
C GLY A 115 1.16 -9.54 4.24
N ASP A 116 0.15 -9.54 3.39
CA ASP A 116 -0.61 -8.40 2.91
C ASP A 116 -2.11 -8.80 2.81
N LEU A 117 -3.00 -7.85 2.54
CA LEU A 117 -4.45 -8.07 2.52
C LEU A 117 -4.88 -9.06 1.42
N SER A 118 -4.15 -9.20 0.32
CA SER A 118 -4.49 -10.18 -0.73
C SER A 118 -4.44 -11.62 -0.21
N LYS A 119 -3.44 -11.93 0.62
CA LYS A 119 -3.28 -13.26 1.24
C LYS A 119 -4.31 -13.52 2.34
N LEU A 120 -4.91 -12.47 2.88
CA LEU A 120 -5.86 -12.53 3.98
C LEU A 120 -7.31 -12.67 3.50
N ILE A 121 -7.64 -12.13 2.32
CA ILE A 121 -9.00 -12.17 1.75
C ILE A 121 -9.56 -13.59 1.66
N ASN A 122 -8.72 -14.57 1.31
CA ASN A 122 -9.10 -15.98 1.18
C ASN A 122 -8.86 -16.79 2.47
N ASN A 123 -8.62 -16.13 3.61
CA ASN A 123 -8.37 -16.79 4.87
C ASN A 123 -9.66 -16.90 5.71
N ASP A 124 -10.20 -18.11 5.79
CA ASP A 124 -11.41 -18.41 6.56
C ASP A 124 -11.23 -18.31 8.09
N THR A 125 -10.01 -18.10 8.60
CA THR A 125 -9.78 -17.97 10.05
C THR A 125 -10.20 -16.62 10.61
N ILE A 126 -10.38 -15.60 9.76
CA ILE A 126 -10.68 -14.23 10.20
C ILE A 126 -12.16 -13.97 10.07
N ILE A 127 -12.78 -13.59 11.19
CA ILE A 127 -14.23 -13.37 11.26
C ILE A 127 -14.60 -11.99 10.71
N ASP A 128 -15.85 -11.82 10.30
CA ASP A 128 -16.29 -10.60 9.60
C ASP A 128 -16.07 -9.31 10.41
N VAL A 129 -16.21 -9.35 11.74
CA VAL A 129 -15.94 -8.17 12.58
C VAL A 129 -14.46 -7.75 12.56
N GLU A 130 -13.53 -8.70 12.44
CA GLU A 130 -12.10 -8.42 12.29
C GLU A 130 -11.80 -7.81 10.91
N LYS A 131 -12.44 -8.34 9.85
CA LYS A 131 -12.33 -7.78 8.49
C LYS A 131 -12.83 -6.33 8.43
N ILE A 132 -13.95 -6.04 9.10
CA ILE A 132 -14.48 -4.66 9.21
C ILE A 132 -13.50 -3.78 10.01
N ALA A 133 -12.93 -4.29 11.11
CA ALA A 133 -11.95 -3.55 11.91
C ALA A 133 -10.65 -3.24 11.13
N ILE A 134 -10.21 -4.13 10.23
CA ILE A 134 -9.11 -3.86 9.30
C ILE A 134 -9.45 -2.66 8.41
N ILE A 135 -10.65 -2.60 7.83
CA ILE A 135 -11.08 -1.47 6.99
C ILE A 135 -11.14 -0.16 7.80
N ILE A 136 -11.64 -0.18 9.04
CA ILE A 136 -11.65 0.99 9.94
C ILE A 136 -10.21 1.50 10.17
N GLN A 137 -9.26 0.59 10.45
CA GLN A 137 -7.86 0.95 10.65
C GLN A 137 -7.21 1.54 9.39
N ILE A 138 -7.51 1.01 8.20
CA ILE A 138 -7.05 1.59 6.92
C ILE A 138 -7.62 3.00 6.75
N LEU A 139 -8.90 3.23 7.07
CA LEU A 139 -9.52 4.56 7.00
C LEU A 139 -8.85 5.57 7.93
N TYR A 140 -8.45 5.19 9.14
CA TYR A 140 -7.65 6.06 10.02
C TYR A 140 -6.31 6.44 9.38
N GLY A 141 -5.61 5.47 8.76
CA GLY A 141 -4.42 5.76 7.97
C GLY A 141 -4.67 6.76 6.84
N LEU A 142 -5.75 6.59 6.07
CA LEU A 142 -6.13 7.51 5.00
C LEU A 142 -6.50 8.92 5.50
N ILE A 143 -7.17 9.03 6.65
CA ILE A 143 -7.47 10.31 7.30
C ILE A 143 -6.15 11.00 7.70
N HIS A 144 -5.19 10.26 8.26
CA HIS A 144 -3.86 10.80 8.59
C HIS A 144 -3.14 11.33 7.34
N LEU A 145 -3.17 10.58 6.23
CA LEU A 145 -2.63 11.06 4.95
C LEU A 145 -3.28 12.38 4.52
N SER A 146 -4.62 12.45 4.55
CA SER A 146 -5.36 13.65 4.17
C SER A 146 -4.98 14.86 5.02
N LYS A 147 -4.88 14.69 6.34
CA LYS A 147 -4.41 15.75 7.27
C LYS A 147 -2.99 16.25 6.96
N ARG A 148 -2.15 15.41 6.35
CA ARG A 148 -0.78 15.73 5.91
C ARG A 148 -0.72 16.16 4.43
N ASN A 149 -1.85 16.55 3.83
CA ASN A 149 -2.01 17.00 2.44
C ASN A 149 -1.68 15.95 1.37
N ILE A 150 -1.79 14.67 1.73
CA ILE A 150 -1.71 13.54 0.80
C ILE A 150 -3.14 13.10 0.51
N ILE A 151 -3.62 13.35 -0.70
CA ILE A 151 -5.06 13.32 -0.99
C ILE A 151 -5.50 11.95 -1.48
N CYS A 152 -4.80 11.40 -2.48
CA CYS A 152 -5.19 10.18 -3.15
C CYS A 152 -4.01 9.22 -3.25
N HIS A 153 -4.20 7.98 -2.80
CA HIS A 153 -3.17 6.95 -2.93
C HIS A 153 -3.00 6.50 -4.40
N GLN A 154 -4.11 6.51 -5.17
CA GLN A 154 -4.24 6.14 -6.58
C GLN A 154 -3.96 4.68 -6.95
N ASP A 155 -3.13 3.97 -6.19
CA ASP A 155 -2.92 2.52 -6.34
C ASP A 155 -3.19 1.77 -5.04
N LEU A 156 -4.27 2.15 -4.34
CA LEU A 156 -4.71 1.41 -3.15
C LEU A 156 -5.28 0.06 -3.60
N LYS A 157 -4.81 -1.04 -3.01
CA LYS A 157 -5.26 -2.40 -3.31
C LYS A 157 -4.81 -3.36 -2.19
N PRO A 158 -5.36 -4.58 -2.12
CA PRO A 158 -5.00 -5.53 -1.07
C PRO A 158 -3.50 -5.81 -0.94
N GLU A 159 -2.77 -5.93 -2.05
CA GLU A 159 -1.33 -6.19 -2.08
C GLU A 159 -0.49 -5.04 -1.48
N ASN A 160 -1.07 -3.84 -1.39
CA ASN A 160 -0.44 -2.64 -0.84
C ASN A 160 -0.84 -2.36 0.63
N ILE A 161 -1.58 -3.29 1.26
CA ILE A 161 -1.91 -3.24 2.69
C ILE A 161 -1.16 -4.37 3.40
N PHE A 162 -0.02 -4.06 4.01
CA PHE A 162 0.77 -5.03 4.77
C PHE A 162 0.20 -5.24 6.17
N PHE A 163 0.67 -6.29 6.87
CA PHE A 163 0.27 -6.53 8.26
C PHE A 163 1.44 -6.58 9.22
N ARG A 164 1.29 -5.84 10.32
CA ARG A 164 1.99 -6.10 11.57
C ARG A 164 1.15 -7.03 12.43
N ASP A 165 1.65 -8.24 12.62
CA ASP A 165 1.06 -9.26 13.51
C ASP A 165 1.66 -9.16 14.91
N TYR A 166 0.88 -8.65 15.88
CA TYR A 166 1.30 -8.45 17.26
C TYR A 166 1.72 -9.76 17.96
N ASN A 167 1.06 -10.88 17.66
CA ASN A 167 1.37 -12.17 18.27
C ASN A 167 2.75 -12.66 17.81
N LYS A 168 3.04 -12.52 16.52
CA LYS A 168 4.39 -12.80 15.98
C LYS A 168 5.44 -11.82 16.49
N THR A 169 5.11 -10.52 16.60
CA THR A 169 6.11 -9.52 17.03
C THR A 169 6.50 -9.64 18.49
N HIS A 170 5.57 -10.00 19.37
CA HIS A 170 5.83 -10.09 20.81
C HIS A 170 5.99 -11.52 21.34
N GLN A 171 5.93 -12.53 20.47
CA GLN A 171 5.91 -13.96 20.87
C GLN A 171 4.87 -14.21 21.97
N SER A 172 3.74 -13.51 21.90
CA SER A 172 2.70 -13.52 22.91
C SER A 172 1.56 -14.41 22.43
N ASN A 173 1.12 -15.35 23.26
CA ASN A 173 -0.13 -16.10 23.08
C ASN A 173 -1.34 -15.31 23.62
N SER A 174 -1.25 -13.98 23.67
CA SER A 174 -2.38 -13.17 24.08
C SER A 174 -3.54 -13.38 23.13
N ASN A 175 -4.70 -13.75 23.68
CA ASN A 175 -5.99 -13.74 23.00
C ASN A 175 -6.44 -12.29 22.69
N GLN A 176 -5.56 -11.43 22.20
CA GLN A 176 -5.96 -10.13 21.67
C GLN A 176 -6.86 -10.38 20.46
N HIS A 177 -8.08 -9.86 20.53
CA HIS A 177 -9.08 -10.01 19.48
C HIS A 177 -8.76 -9.24 18.19
N ILE A 178 -7.68 -8.44 18.15
CA ILE A 178 -7.23 -7.69 16.96
C ILE A 178 -5.71 -7.87 16.79
N PRO A 179 -5.22 -9.05 16.39
CA PRO A 179 -3.78 -9.31 16.31
C PRO A 179 -3.10 -8.60 15.14
N LEU A 180 -3.86 -8.12 14.16
CA LEU A 180 -3.36 -7.56 12.91
C LEU A 180 -3.58 -6.04 12.84
N THR A 181 -2.50 -5.30 12.71
CA THR A 181 -2.52 -3.88 12.32
C THR A 181 -2.22 -3.76 10.82
N PRO A 182 -3.16 -3.29 9.98
CA PRO A 182 -2.89 -3.02 8.57
C PRO A 182 -1.99 -1.79 8.43
N LEU A 183 -1.08 -1.84 7.46
CA LEU A 183 -0.12 -0.80 7.13
C LEU A 183 -0.24 -0.46 5.64
N ILE A 184 -0.71 0.74 5.32
CA ILE A 184 -0.77 1.24 3.95
C ILE A 184 0.66 1.46 3.44
N GLY A 185 1.01 0.85 2.31
CA GLY A 185 2.32 0.97 1.66
C GLY A 185 2.23 1.24 0.16
N ASP A 186 3.40 1.26 -0.49
CA ASP A 186 3.60 1.57 -1.91
C ASP A 186 3.09 2.95 -2.35
N PHE A 187 3.84 3.99 -1.98
CA PHE A 187 3.46 5.39 -2.21
C PHE A 187 3.85 5.88 -3.61
N GLY A 188 4.33 5.00 -4.50
CA GLY A 188 4.87 5.37 -5.81
C GLY A 188 3.87 6.09 -6.72
N SER A 189 2.57 5.83 -6.54
CA SER A 189 1.50 6.46 -7.32
C SER A 189 0.77 7.61 -6.62
N VAL A 190 1.11 7.90 -5.37
CA VAL A 190 0.41 8.87 -4.53
C VAL A 190 0.45 10.26 -5.17
N ASP A 191 -0.73 10.89 -5.25
CA ASP A 191 -0.94 12.24 -5.79
C ASP A 191 -0.31 12.52 -7.17
N LEU A 192 0.07 11.50 -7.93
CA LEU A 192 0.58 11.63 -9.31
C LEU A 192 -0.37 12.41 -10.22
N PHE A 193 -1.67 12.39 -9.95
CA PHE A 193 -2.63 13.20 -10.70
C PHE A 193 -2.24 14.68 -10.69
N LYS A 194 -1.69 15.22 -9.60
CA LYS A 194 -1.31 16.65 -9.53
C LYS A 194 -0.24 17.04 -10.56
N GLU A 195 0.55 16.08 -11.01
CA GLU A 195 1.69 16.24 -11.92
C GLU A 195 1.37 15.81 -13.35
N HIS A 196 0.55 14.77 -13.52
CA HIS A 196 0.30 14.15 -14.83
C HIS A 196 -1.18 13.79 -15.04
N PRO A 197 -1.75 14.05 -16.23
CA PRO A 197 -3.12 13.66 -16.58
C PRO A 197 -3.19 12.19 -17.02
N ILE A 198 -2.59 11.28 -16.26
CA ILE A 198 -2.42 9.87 -16.67
C ILE A 198 -3.21 8.95 -15.74
N PHE A 199 -3.99 8.04 -16.32
CA PHE A 199 -4.52 6.87 -15.62
C PHE A 199 -3.37 6.07 -15.00
N ARG A 200 -3.28 6.08 -13.67
CA ARG A 200 -2.33 5.29 -12.88
C ARG A 200 -3.10 4.65 -11.73
N GLY A 201 -2.94 3.35 -11.61
CA GLY A 201 -3.60 2.52 -10.62
C GLY A 201 -3.84 1.12 -11.16
N THR A 202 -4.29 0.24 -10.29
CA THR A 202 -4.62 -1.14 -10.60
C THR A 202 -6.08 -1.21 -11.04
N ALA A 203 -6.32 -1.46 -12.34
CA ALA A 203 -7.61 -1.26 -13.01
C ALA A 203 -8.86 -1.77 -12.25
N PRO A 204 -8.89 -3.00 -11.69
CA PRO A 204 -10.02 -3.47 -10.89
C PRO A 204 -10.43 -2.56 -9.72
N TYR A 205 -9.46 -1.86 -9.11
CA TYR A 205 -9.65 -1.07 -7.89
C TYR A 205 -9.81 0.43 -8.15
N CYS A 206 -9.71 0.87 -9.41
CA CYS A 206 -9.76 2.28 -9.78
C CYS A 206 -11.20 2.83 -9.77
N ALA A 207 -11.38 3.99 -9.13
CA ALA A 207 -12.65 4.72 -9.10
C ALA A 207 -13.01 5.32 -10.47
N PRO A 208 -14.31 5.50 -10.80
CA PRO A 208 -14.77 6.00 -12.10
C PRO A 208 -14.06 7.28 -12.58
N GLU A 209 -13.85 8.23 -11.68
CA GLU A 209 -13.17 9.50 -11.98
C GLU A 209 -11.69 9.35 -12.35
N GLN A 210 -11.05 8.22 -12.01
CA GLN A 210 -9.67 7.93 -12.44
C GLN A 210 -9.62 7.55 -13.93
N TRP A 211 -10.73 7.08 -14.50
CA TRP A 211 -10.82 6.57 -15.88
C TRP A 211 -11.11 7.62 -16.94
N LYS A 212 -11.21 8.89 -16.54
CA LYS A 212 -11.37 10.01 -17.47
C LYS A 212 -10.22 10.04 -18.46
N ASP A 213 -10.56 10.34 -19.71
CA ASP A 213 -9.56 10.54 -20.76
C ASP A 213 -8.78 11.84 -20.50
N GLU A 214 -7.55 11.91 -21.01
CA GLU A 214 -6.66 13.06 -20.83
C GLU A 214 -7.30 14.40 -21.23
N SER A 215 -8.17 14.40 -22.25
CA SER A 215 -8.89 15.59 -22.71
C SER A 215 -9.94 16.11 -21.72
N GLU A 216 -10.40 15.28 -20.78
CA GLU A 216 -11.43 15.60 -19.79
C GLU A 216 -10.87 15.82 -18.38
N TRP A 217 -9.55 15.69 -18.25
CA TRP A 217 -8.87 15.63 -16.97
C TRP A 217 -8.67 17.02 -16.34
N ASN A 218 -8.89 17.10 -15.03
CA ASN A 218 -8.62 18.27 -14.20
C ASN A 218 -7.81 17.89 -12.95
N LYS A 219 -6.88 18.78 -12.55
CA LYS A 219 -6.12 18.70 -11.29
C LYS A 219 -7.00 18.57 -10.04
N SER A 220 -8.27 18.94 -10.09
CA SER A 220 -9.22 18.81 -8.98
C SER A 220 -10.15 17.60 -9.06
N ASP A 221 -9.95 16.70 -10.03
CA ASP A 221 -10.84 15.55 -10.25
C ASP A 221 -10.74 14.49 -9.15
N LEU A 222 -9.54 14.23 -8.65
CA LEU A 222 -9.32 13.25 -7.60
C LEU A 222 -9.29 13.91 -6.22
N THR A 223 -10.03 13.31 -5.29
CA THR A 223 -10.13 13.72 -3.89
C THR A 223 -9.93 12.50 -2.99
N GLU A 224 -9.98 12.68 -1.67
CA GLU A 224 -9.99 11.58 -0.70
C GLU A 224 -11.14 10.58 -0.97
N LYS A 225 -12.21 11.02 -1.63
CA LYS A 225 -13.35 10.19 -2.06
C LYS A 225 -12.98 9.14 -3.09
N THR A 226 -11.88 9.32 -3.81
CA THR A 226 -11.33 8.31 -4.72
C THR A 226 -10.95 7.06 -3.94
N ASN A 227 -10.23 7.22 -2.81
CA ASN A 227 -9.86 6.11 -1.94
C ASN A 227 -11.10 5.44 -1.32
N ILE A 228 -12.18 6.20 -1.03
CA ILE A 228 -13.43 5.64 -0.49
C ILE A 228 -14.08 4.64 -1.44
N PHE A 229 -14.04 4.88 -2.76
CA PHE A 229 -14.54 3.91 -3.73
C PHE A 229 -13.77 2.59 -3.64
N THR A 230 -12.43 2.68 -3.61
CA THR A 230 -11.54 1.51 -3.48
C THR A 230 -11.73 0.77 -2.15
N ILE A 231 -11.97 1.51 -1.05
CA ILE A 231 -12.33 0.91 0.25
C ILE A 231 -13.62 0.11 0.15
N GLY A 232 -14.62 0.61 -0.60
CA GLY A 232 -15.85 -0.14 -0.86
C GLY A 232 -15.60 -1.47 -1.56
N ILE A 233 -14.72 -1.48 -2.57
CA ILE A 233 -14.30 -2.72 -3.26
C ILE A 233 -13.63 -3.68 -2.28
N MET A 234 -12.62 -3.22 -1.53
CA MET A 234 -11.88 -4.08 -0.60
C MET A 234 -12.76 -4.62 0.53
N LEU A 235 -13.71 -3.83 1.04
CA LEU A 235 -14.67 -4.28 2.04
C LEU A 235 -15.56 -5.40 1.49
N PHE A 236 -16.08 -5.23 0.26
CA PHE A 236 -16.90 -6.26 -0.37
C PHE A 236 -16.10 -7.53 -0.60
N GLU A 237 -14.87 -7.41 -1.09
CA GLU A 237 -13.97 -8.51 -1.36
C GLU A 237 -13.63 -9.30 -0.09
N LEU A 238 -13.37 -8.62 1.03
CA LEU A 238 -13.14 -9.26 2.32
C LEU A 238 -14.37 -10.03 2.82
N ILE A 239 -15.55 -9.42 2.77
CA ILE A 239 -16.77 -10.03 3.31
C ILE A 239 -17.27 -11.16 2.42
N SER A 240 -17.03 -11.08 1.12
CA SER A 240 -17.41 -12.12 0.16
C SER A 240 -16.36 -13.22 -0.01
N ASN A 241 -15.23 -13.17 0.71
CA ASN A 241 -14.12 -14.11 0.60
C ASN A 241 -13.55 -14.19 -0.84
N GLY A 242 -13.17 -13.04 -1.39
CA GLY A 242 -12.43 -12.98 -2.65
C GLY A 242 -13.26 -12.73 -3.89
N TYR A 243 -14.54 -12.33 -3.77
CA TYR A 243 -15.29 -11.86 -4.94
C TYR A 243 -15.21 -10.35 -5.09
N HIS A 244 -15.01 -9.89 -6.31
CA HIS A 244 -15.13 -8.48 -6.64
C HIS A 244 -16.61 -8.08 -6.74
N PRO A 245 -17.00 -6.81 -6.44
CA PRO A 245 -18.36 -6.32 -6.64
C PRO A 245 -18.96 -6.57 -8.03
N GLU A 246 -18.12 -6.61 -9.07
CA GLU A 246 -18.54 -6.96 -10.45
C GLU A 246 -19.07 -8.40 -10.58
N GLY A 247 -18.72 -9.29 -9.64
CA GLY A 247 -19.19 -10.67 -9.55
C GLY A 247 -18.14 -11.73 -9.89
N SER A 248 -16.94 -11.33 -10.32
CA SER A 248 -15.83 -12.25 -10.57
C SER A 248 -15.16 -12.72 -9.28
N ASP A 249 -14.77 -14.00 -9.25
CA ASP A 249 -13.80 -14.51 -8.27
C ASP A 249 -12.41 -13.92 -8.57
N PHE A 250 -11.85 -13.23 -7.57
CA PHE A 250 -10.55 -12.57 -7.59
C PHE A 250 -9.45 -13.39 -6.93
N THR A 251 -9.72 -14.63 -6.49
CA THR A 251 -8.65 -15.55 -6.10
C THR A 251 -7.54 -15.66 -7.16
N PRO A 252 -7.84 -15.79 -8.47
CA PRO A 252 -6.80 -15.76 -9.50
C PRO A 252 -6.05 -14.43 -9.60
N TRP A 253 -6.70 -13.31 -9.24
CA TRP A 253 -6.06 -11.99 -9.14
C TRP A 253 -4.94 -12.02 -8.11
N HIS A 254 -5.26 -12.43 -6.89
CA HIS A 254 -4.32 -12.49 -5.77
C HIS A 254 -3.18 -13.49 -5.97
N LEU A 255 -3.44 -14.56 -6.72
CA LEU A 255 -2.42 -15.55 -7.07
C LEU A 255 -1.51 -15.08 -8.22
N GLY A 256 -1.95 -14.11 -9.03
CA GLY A 256 -1.15 -13.56 -10.14
C GLY A 256 -0.97 -14.50 -11.34
N GLU A 257 -1.75 -15.57 -11.43
CA GLU A 257 -1.49 -16.68 -12.37
C GLU A 257 -2.76 -17.16 -13.11
N GLY A 258 -2.56 -17.70 -14.32
CA GLY A 258 -3.60 -18.37 -15.09
C GLY A 258 -4.36 -17.50 -16.11
N GLU A 259 -5.35 -18.09 -16.76
CA GLU A 259 -6.18 -17.40 -17.77
C GLU A 259 -7.16 -16.40 -17.13
N ALA A 260 -7.75 -16.76 -16.00
CA ALA A 260 -8.63 -15.87 -15.24
C ALA A 260 -7.90 -14.57 -14.84
N PHE A 261 -6.69 -14.67 -14.30
CA PHE A 261 -5.83 -13.51 -14.01
C PHE A 261 -5.62 -12.61 -15.24
N ARG A 262 -5.27 -13.19 -16.39
CA ARG A 262 -5.06 -12.43 -17.64
C ARG A 262 -6.34 -11.73 -18.12
N ASN A 263 -7.49 -12.36 -17.93
CA ASN A 263 -8.78 -11.77 -18.28
C ASN A 263 -9.14 -10.60 -17.35
N LEU A 264 -8.84 -10.71 -16.06
CA LEU A 264 -9.02 -9.64 -15.08
C LEU A 264 -8.07 -8.45 -15.30
N ASN A 265 -6.95 -8.64 -16.00
CA ASN A 265 -6.05 -7.53 -16.38
C ASN A 265 -6.51 -6.75 -17.62
N ARG A 266 -7.61 -7.13 -18.28
CA ARG A 266 -8.08 -6.45 -19.49
C ARG A 266 -8.77 -5.13 -19.15
N GLU A 267 -8.13 -4.02 -19.48
CA GLU A 267 -8.65 -2.66 -19.27
C GLU A 267 -10.09 -2.47 -19.80
N ARG A 268 -10.38 -2.99 -21.00
CA ARG A 268 -11.71 -2.92 -21.62
C ARG A 268 -12.83 -3.44 -20.71
N LYS A 269 -12.58 -4.53 -19.97
CA LYS A 269 -13.56 -5.12 -19.04
C LYS A 269 -13.97 -4.10 -17.96
N TRP A 270 -13.00 -3.44 -17.36
CA TRP A 270 -13.25 -2.48 -16.27
C TRP A 270 -13.93 -1.22 -16.75
N ARG A 271 -13.56 -0.73 -17.94
CA ARG A 271 -14.27 0.38 -18.60
C ARG A 271 -15.74 0.04 -18.84
N GLU A 272 -16.04 -1.16 -19.34
CA GLU A 272 -17.42 -1.62 -19.55
C GLU A 272 -18.23 -1.69 -18.25
N TRP A 273 -17.63 -2.20 -17.17
CA TRP A 273 -18.28 -2.26 -15.86
C TRP A 273 -18.55 -0.85 -15.29
N ILE A 274 -17.58 0.07 -15.42
CA ILE A 274 -17.72 1.46 -14.95
C ILE A 274 -18.75 2.22 -15.76
N ASN A 275 -18.75 2.08 -17.09
CA ASN A 275 -19.74 2.68 -17.98
C ASN A 275 -21.16 2.16 -17.72
N SER A 276 -21.28 0.95 -17.15
CA SER A 276 -22.54 0.38 -16.71
C SER A 276 -23.00 0.88 -15.33
N GLY A 277 -22.26 1.81 -14.72
CA GLY A 277 -22.59 2.39 -13.41
C GLY A 277 -22.10 1.57 -12.22
N CYS A 278 -21.03 0.77 -12.39
CA CYS A 278 -20.43 -0.08 -11.36
C CYS A 278 -21.45 -0.96 -10.62
N PRO A 279 -22.29 -1.75 -11.32
CA PRO A 279 -23.28 -2.59 -10.67
C PRO A 279 -22.60 -3.58 -9.71
N ILE A 280 -23.17 -3.70 -8.51
CA ILE A 280 -22.74 -4.66 -7.49
C ILE A 280 -23.58 -5.92 -7.64
N ASN A 281 -22.94 -7.05 -7.86
CA ASN A 281 -23.61 -8.34 -7.99
C ASN A 281 -24.03 -8.88 -6.61
N ALA A 282 -25.29 -8.62 -6.26
CA ALA A 282 -25.88 -9.01 -4.97
C ALA A 282 -26.14 -10.52 -4.80
N ASN A 283 -25.99 -11.33 -5.86
CA ASN A 283 -26.34 -12.76 -5.84
C ASN A 283 -25.28 -13.67 -5.20
N LEU A 284 -24.25 -13.11 -4.57
CA LEU A 284 -23.17 -13.87 -3.95
C LEU A 284 -23.55 -14.50 -2.60
N GLY A 285 -24.78 -14.34 -2.10
CA GLY A 285 -25.31 -15.07 -0.94
C GLY A 285 -24.63 -14.79 0.43
N VAL A 286 -23.55 -14.01 0.44
CA VAL A 286 -22.66 -13.81 1.61
C VAL A 286 -22.64 -12.36 2.09
N CYS A 287 -23.34 -11.42 1.43
CA CYS A 287 -23.32 -10.01 1.83
C CYS A 287 -24.47 -9.67 2.79
N TYR A 288 -24.14 -9.34 4.04
CA TYR A 288 -25.10 -8.76 4.97
C TYR A 288 -25.68 -7.46 4.38
N LYS A 289 -26.98 -7.22 4.59
CA LYS A 289 -27.67 -6.06 4.02
C LYS A 289 -27.01 -4.73 4.41
N ASP A 290 -26.59 -4.57 5.65
CA ASP A 290 -25.92 -3.36 6.14
C ASP A 290 -24.59 -3.12 5.42
N ILE A 291 -23.77 -4.17 5.25
CA ILE A 291 -22.51 -4.10 4.50
C ILE A 291 -22.76 -3.78 3.03
N PHE A 292 -23.77 -4.41 2.42
CA PHE A 292 -24.14 -4.13 1.04
C PHE A 292 -24.49 -2.65 0.84
N ASP A 293 -25.29 -2.07 1.76
CA ASP A 293 -25.66 -0.66 1.73
C ASP A 293 -24.42 0.25 1.92
N ILE A 294 -23.48 -0.12 2.81
CA ILE A 294 -22.21 0.58 2.99
C ILE A 294 -21.38 0.56 1.69
N VAL A 295 -21.17 -0.62 1.11
CA VAL A 295 -20.39 -0.79 -0.14
C VAL A 295 -21.02 0.01 -1.26
N LYS A 296 -22.35 -0.06 -1.42
CA LYS A 296 -23.10 0.71 -2.42
C LYS A 296 -22.89 2.22 -2.26
N ASN A 297 -22.92 2.73 -1.03
CA ASN A 297 -22.69 4.15 -0.78
C ASN A 297 -21.24 4.56 -1.10
N CYS A 298 -20.25 3.73 -0.72
CA CYS A 298 -18.84 3.93 -1.06
C CYS A 298 -18.60 3.95 -2.57
N MET A 299 -19.28 3.08 -3.31
CA MET A 299 -19.12 2.90 -4.76
C MET A 299 -20.02 3.80 -5.61
N THR A 300 -20.66 4.81 -5.02
CA THR A 300 -21.49 5.78 -5.76
C THR A 300 -20.65 6.47 -6.84
N ILE A 301 -21.15 6.54 -8.08
CA ILE A 301 -20.41 7.10 -9.22
C ILE A 301 -19.96 8.53 -8.97
N ASP A 302 -20.87 9.40 -8.51
CA ASP A 302 -20.53 10.78 -8.14
C ASP A 302 -19.71 10.79 -6.82
N PRO A 303 -18.41 11.18 -6.85
CA PRO A 303 -17.57 11.16 -5.67
C PRO A 303 -18.09 12.03 -4.53
N LYS A 304 -18.82 13.12 -4.84
CA LYS A 304 -19.37 14.04 -3.84
C LYS A 304 -20.49 13.41 -3.00
N LYS A 305 -21.12 12.35 -3.51
CA LYS A 305 -22.19 11.61 -2.81
C LYS A 305 -21.66 10.46 -1.96
N ARG A 306 -20.38 10.08 -2.11
CA ARG A 306 -19.75 9.07 -1.26
C ARG A 306 -19.60 9.60 0.17
N PRO A 307 -19.64 8.74 1.21
CA PRO A 307 -19.45 9.17 2.59
C PRO A 307 -18.05 9.78 2.81
N ASN A 308 -17.92 10.70 3.77
CA ASN A 308 -16.60 11.10 4.26
C ASN A 308 -15.96 9.93 5.03
N PRO A 309 -14.62 9.82 5.09
CA PRO A 309 -13.95 8.76 5.85
C PRO A 309 -14.46 8.62 7.29
N GLU A 310 -14.67 9.73 7.99
CA GLU A 310 -15.15 9.76 9.38
C GLU A 310 -16.56 9.18 9.52
N CYS A 311 -17.49 9.61 8.66
CA CYS A 311 -18.85 9.06 8.64
C CYS A 311 -18.85 7.56 8.28
N LEU A 312 -17.97 7.14 7.38
CA LEU A 312 -17.84 5.72 7.03
C LEU A 312 -17.35 4.89 8.21
N ILE A 313 -16.39 5.39 8.98
CA ILE A 313 -15.91 4.74 10.21
C ILE A 313 -17.07 4.55 11.21
N GLU A 314 -17.92 5.56 11.42
CA GLU A 314 -19.08 5.46 12.32
C GLU A 314 -20.04 4.34 11.90
N VAL A 315 -20.40 4.27 10.61
CA VAL A 315 -21.30 3.24 10.09
C VAL A 315 -20.67 1.84 10.16
N LEU A 316 -19.35 1.72 9.95
CA LEU A 316 -18.63 0.45 10.11
C LEU A 316 -18.58 0.01 11.58
N PHE A 317 -18.44 0.93 12.53
CA PHE A 317 -18.56 0.62 13.96
C PHE A 317 -19.96 0.11 14.31
N ASP A 318 -21.01 0.74 13.80
CA ASP A 318 -22.38 0.24 13.97
C ASP A 318 -22.54 -1.16 13.39
N SER A 319 -21.93 -1.42 12.22
CA SER A 319 -21.90 -2.76 11.60
C SER A 319 -21.21 -3.79 12.49
N ILE A 320 -20.07 -3.46 13.13
CA ILE A 320 -19.45 -4.34 14.13
C ILE A 320 -20.40 -4.55 15.32
N LYS A 321 -21.00 -3.49 15.85
CA LYS A 321 -21.88 -3.54 17.03
C LYS A 321 -23.11 -4.42 16.80
N LEU A 322 -23.66 -4.44 15.59
CA LEU A 322 -24.76 -5.33 15.19
C LEU A 322 -24.39 -6.82 15.31
N ARG A 323 -23.10 -7.16 15.18
CA ARG A 323 -22.58 -8.53 15.25
C ARG A 323 -21.99 -8.88 16.61
N SER A 324 -21.29 -7.93 17.25
CA SER A 324 -20.69 -8.10 18.58
C SER A 324 -20.45 -6.74 19.26
N ASN A 325 -21.20 -6.48 20.35
CA ASN A 325 -21.02 -5.27 21.14
C ASN A 325 -19.68 -5.27 21.92
N GLU A 326 -19.23 -6.43 22.40
CA GLU A 326 -17.93 -6.56 23.07
C GLU A 326 -16.78 -6.20 22.12
N PHE A 327 -16.79 -6.76 20.91
CA PHE A 327 -15.75 -6.48 19.91
C PHE A 327 -15.76 -5.01 19.48
N HIS A 328 -16.95 -4.41 19.33
CA HIS A 328 -17.09 -2.98 19.04
C HIS A 328 -16.35 -2.09 20.06
N GLU A 329 -16.53 -2.34 21.37
CA GLU A 329 -15.83 -1.56 22.40
C GLU A 329 -14.33 -1.76 22.34
N GLN A 330 -13.87 -3.00 22.12
CA GLN A 330 -12.45 -3.32 22.00
C GLN A 330 -11.80 -2.62 20.80
N VAL A 331 -12.42 -2.68 19.61
CA VAL A 331 -11.92 -2.00 18.41
C VAL A 331 -11.85 -0.50 18.65
N LYS A 332 -12.88 0.11 19.25
CA LYS A 332 -12.86 1.55 19.57
C LYS A 332 -11.70 1.93 20.48
N ILE A 333 -11.50 1.19 21.57
CA ILE A 333 -10.38 1.44 22.49
C ILE A 333 -9.05 1.30 21.75
N HIS A 334 -8.89 0.24 20.96
CA HIS A 334 -7.66 -0.01 20.21
C HIS A 334 -7.37 1.09 19.20
N THR A 335 -8.34 1.47 18.37
CA THR A 335 -8.15 2.52 17.36
C THR A 335 -7.91 3.89 17.99
N ASN A 336 -8.56 4.21 19.11
CA ASN A 336 -8.30 5.45 19.84
C ASN A 336 -6.85 5.50 20.34
N TYR A 337 -6.38 4.41 20.98
CA TYR A 337 -4.99 4.30 21.42
C TYR A 337 -4.00 4.45 20.26
N LEU A 338 -4.26 3.79 19.12
CA LEU A 338 -3.42 3.90 17.92
C LEU A 338 -3.39 5.34 17.37
N ASN A 339 -4.50 6.06 17.40
CA ASN A 339 -4.54 7.45 16.95
C ASN A 339 -3.84 8.41 17.93
N GLU A 340 -3.87 8.14 19.23
CA GLU A 340 -3.16 8.94 20.24
C GLU A 340 -1.64 8.83 20.09
N ILE A 341 -1.10 7.65 19.78
CA ILE A 341 0.34 7.49 19.55
C ILE A 341 0.81 8.14 18.25
N ALA A 342 -0.09 8.42 17.30
CA ALA A 342 0.24 8.96 15.97
C ALA A 342 0.61 10.46 15.95
N SER A 343 0.82 11.08 17.12
CA SER A 343 1.15 12.50 17.25
C SER A 343 2.65 12.80 17.32
N ASP A 344 3.52 11.81 17.17
CA ASP A 344 4.97 12.03 17.15
C ASP A 344 5.41 12.66 15.82
N GLU A 345 6.18 13.74 15.89
CA GLU A 345 6.69 14.47 14.73
C GLU A 345 8.18 14.16 14.46
N ASN A 346 8.83 13.35 15.29
CA ASN A 346 10.27 13.16 15.24
C ASN A 346 10.71 12.14 14.17
N TRP A 347 10.77 12.61 12.91
CA TRP A 347 11.35 11.88 11.76
C TRP A 347 12.75 12.36 11.38
N GLU A 348 13.47 13.03 12.28
CA GLU A 348 14.69 13.78 11.93
C GLU A 348 15.76 12.91 11.28
N PHE A 349 16.05 11.74 11.86
CA PHE A 349 17.14 10.89 11.36
C PHE A 349 16.87 10.36 9.93
N PRO A 350 15.74 9.69 9.63
CA PRO A 350 15.49 9.24 8.27
C PRO A 350 15.24 10.40 7.29
N SER A 351 14.73 11.54 7.74
CA SER A 351 14.61 12.74 6.90
C SER A 351 15.97 13.25 6.44
N ASN A 352 16.94 13.34 7.36
CA ASN A 352 18.31 13.74 7.04
C ASN A 352 18.96 12.77 6.06
N GLN A 353 18.73 11.46 6.22
CA GLN A 353 19.21 10.45 5.29
C GLN A 353 18.57 10.59 3.90
N LEU A 354 17.26 10.80 3.82
CA LEU A 354 16.56 11.02 2.55
C LEU A 354 17.08 12.28 1.84
N SER A 355 17.32 13.37 2.57
CA SER A 355 17.91 14.60 2.02
C SER A 355 19.35 14.40 1.56
N SER A 356 20.15 13.58 2.26
CA SER A 356 21.50 13.20 1.81
C SER A 356 21.42 12.43 0.49
N VAL A 357 20.59 11.39 0.44
CA VAL A 357 20.41 10.55 -0.76
C VAL A 357 19.89 11.38 -1.94
N GLU A 358 18.96 12.31 -1.72
CA GLU A 358 18.53 13.26 -2.75
C GLU A 358 19.69 14.09 -3.29
N SER A 359 20.51 14.67 -2.40
CA SER A 359 21.65 15.48 -2.80
C SER A 359 22.67 14.66 -3.61
N GLU A 360 22.90 13.41 -3.23
CA GLU A 360 23.76 12.48 -3.95
C GLU A 360 23.19 12.11 -5.32
N VAL A 361 21.88 11.87 -5.44
CA VAL A 361 21.19 11.65 -6.73
C VAL A 361 21.39 12.85 -7.65
N TYR A 362 21.14 14.07 -7.15
CA TYR A 362 21.20 15.29 -7.96
C TYR A 362 22.64 15.55 -8.42
N SER A 363 23.62 15.35 -7.54
CA SER A 363 25.03 15.46 -7.88
C SER A 363 25.48 14.41 -8.89
N TYR A 364 25.12 13.14 -8.69
CA TYR A 364 25.53 12.04 -9.59
C TYR A 364 25.01 12.22 -11.01
N TYR A 365 23.78 12.72 -11.16
CA TYR A 365 23.14 12.93 -12.46
C TYR A 365 23.26 14.35 -13.02
N ASN A 366 23.96 15.25 -12.35
CA ASN A 366 24.08 16.67 -12.71
C ASN A 366 22.70 17.35 -12.92
N ILE A 367 21.78 17.12 -11.99
CA ILE A 367 20.45 17.74 -11.98
C ILE A 367 20.54 19.04 -11.19
N GLU A 368 20.08 20.15 -11.77
CA GLU A 368 19.96 21.42 -11.05
C GLU A 368 18.87 21.30 -9.98
N SER A 369 19.19 21.71 -8.76
CA SER A 369 18.35 21.59 -7.56
C SER A 369 17.11 22.45 -7.58
#